data_AF-A0A8J7XI45-F1
#
_entry.id   AF-A0A8J7XI45-F1
#
_cell.length_a   1.000
_cell.length_b   1.000
_cell.length_c   1.000
_cell.angle_alpha   90.00
_cell.angle_beta   90.00
_cell.angle_gamma   90.00
#
_symmetry.space_group_name_H-M   'P 1'
#
loop_
_entity.id
_entity.type
_entity.pdbx_description
1 polymer ?
#
loop_
_entity_poly.entity_id
_entity_poly.type
_entity_poly.pdbx_seq_one_letter_code
_entity_poly.pdbx_strand_id
1 'polypeptide(L)'
;MAPEPGMNVIEVIADQHQASCMGCEGREQVITPNMDRLAAEGVRFARAYTQNPICTPSRVSILSGQYCHNHGYYGLSGPRPRSLPSFFSHFGANGYKTAGIGNLHTPNDPRNWLEDHLTLFADCFSSVDGRAEETEWYDEIRKRGLLEKEDFHFFHNNRKYALEGMPSQLPFELSEEGWTVQKAIGFIDDCRGEPFCMQVSLERPHQPFFPDVRFWEMYPEDIDPPSTIHQDPSHRPPHFRITYENFRTKWDWPIEPDDFDGHASLGRQSQDALRRRFADQRMARHSIDHAPRSLPQS
;
A
#
# COMPACT_ATOMS: atom_id res chain seq x y z
N MET A 1 3.08 15.27 33.28
CA MET A 1 2.00 16.29 33.21
C MET A 1 0.84 15.62 32.51
N ALA A 2 -0.36 15.66 33.05
CA ALA A 2 -1.54 15.21 32.30
C ALA A 2 -1.66 16.09 31.03
N PRO A 3 -2.10 15.54 29.89
CA PRO A 3 -2.27 16.31 28.68
C PRO A 3 -3.21 17.50 28.90
N GLU A 4 -2.92 18.62 28.23
CA GLU A 4 -3.83 19.76 28.18
C GLU A 4 -5.20 19.26 27.70
N PRO A 5 -6.30 19.57 28.42
CA PRO A 5 -7.63 19.18 27.99
C PRO A 5 -7.89 19.65 26.55
N GLY A 6 -8.00 18.72 25.61
CA GLY A 6 -8.40 18.98 24.22
C GLY A 6 -7.34 18.81 23.12
N MET A 7 -6.08 18.45 23.42
CA MET A 7 -5.09 18.19 22.36
C MET A 7 -5.15 16.73 21.88
N ASN A 8 -5.59 16.53 20.64
CA ASN A 8 -5.63 15.23 19.97
C ASN A 8 -4.44 15.06 19.03
N VAL A 9 -3.98 13.82 18.84
CA VAL A 9 -2.86 13.47 17.95
C VAL A 9 -3.36 12.52 16.88
N ILE A 10 -3.16 12.89 15.61
CA ILE A 10 -3.50 12.08 14.44
C ILE A 10 -2.24 11.92 13.59
N GLU A 11 -1.74 10.70 13.49
CA GLU A 11 -0.72 10.33 12.52
C GLU A 11 -1.41 9.74 11.28
N VAL A 12 -1.18 10.33 10.11
CA VAL A 12 -1.68 9.78 8.84
C VAL A 12 -0.49 9.26 8.04
N ILE A 13 -0.54 7.99 7.66
CA ILE A 13 0.46 7.32 6.83
C ILE A 13 -0.20 6.88 5.53
N ALA A 14 0.50 7.02 4.40
CA ALA A 14 0.13 6.45 3.12
C ALA A 14 1.28 5.54 2.65
N ASP A 15 1.01 4.24 2.48
CA ASP A 15 2.07 3.28 2.12
C ASP A 15 2.59 3.56 0.71
N GLN A 16 3.91 3.48 0.55
CA GLN A 16 4.62 3.71 -0.70
C GLN A 16 4.44 5.12 -1.33
N HIS A 17 3.98 6.13 -0.57
CA HIS A 17 3.86 7.50 -1.08
C HIS A 17 5.23 8.14 -1.34
N GLN A 18 5.51 8.51 -2.58
CA GLN A 18 6.77 9.20 -2.93
C GLN A 18 6.75 10.65 -2.42
N ALA A 19 7.81 11.08 -1.72
CA ALA A 19 7.91 12.44 -1.17
C ALA A 19 7.68 13.58 -2.19
N SER A 20 8.07 13.41 -3.46
CA SER A 20 7.83 14.41 -4.51
C SER A 20 6.45 14.34 -5.17
N CYS A 21 5.63 13.35 -4.84
CA CYS A 21 4.23 13.25 -5.30
C CYS A 21 3.31 14.09 -4.40
N MET A 22 3.54 15.39 -4.36
CA MET A 22 2.67 16.38 -3.73
C MET A 22 2.63 17.64 -4.60
N GLY A 23 1.48 18.29 -4.73
CA GLY A 23 1.35 19.55 -5.47
C GLY A 23 2.27 20.64 -4.92
N CYS A 24 2.42 20.73 -3.59
CA CYS A 24 3.33 21.66 -2.92
C CYS A 24 4.83 21.38 -3.15
N GLU A 25 5.20 20.28 -3.82
CA GLU A 25 6.57 20.01 -4.32
C GLU A 25 6.80 20.52 -5.75
N GLY A 26 5.85 21.30 -6.30
CA GLY A 26 5.98 21.93 -7.62
C GLY A 26 5.67 21.01 -8.80
N ARG A 27 4.91 19.93 -8.56
CA ARG A 27 4.40 19.04 -9.63
C ARG A 27 2.94 19.37 -9.92
N GLU A 28 2.70 20.16 -10.97
CA GLU A 28 1.34 20.61 -11.34
C GLU A 28 0.39 19.44 -11.66
N GLN A 29 0.90 18.34 -12.21
CA GLN A 29 0.12 17.13 -12.51
C GLN A 29 -0.27 16.31 -11.26
N VAL A 30 0.24 16.63 -10.07
CA VAL A 30 -0.09 15.90 -8.83
C VAL A 30 -1.13 16.68 -8.03
N ILE A 31 -2.35 16.16 -7.96
CA ILE A 31 -3.49 16.87 -7.39
C ILE A 31 -3.68 16.45 -5.92
N THR A 32 -3.12 17.22 -4.99
CA THR A 32 -3.16 16.94 -3.53
C THR A 32 -3.60 18.14 -2.67
N PRO A 33 -4.74 18.80 -2.96
CA PRO A 33 -5.10 20.08 -2.35
C PRO A 33 -5.19 20.02 -0.81
N ASN A 34 -5.63 18.89 -0.25
CA ASN A 34 -5.71 18.72 1.20
C ASN A 34 -4.33 18.60 1.86
N MET A 35 -3.39 17.88 1.24
CA MET A 35 -2.01 17.79 1.73
C MET A 35 -1.27 19.11 1.58
N ASP A 36 -1.50 19.81 0.46
CA ASP A 36 -0.91 21.13 0.21
C ASP A 36 -1.39 22.15 1.23
N ARG A 37 -2.67 22.09 1.60
CA ARG A 37 -3.24 22.92 2.69
C ARG A 37 -2.59 22.59 4.04
N LEU A 38 -2.44 21.31 4.39
CA LEU A 38 -1.75 20.91 5.63
C LEU A 38 -0.30 21.41 5.66
N ALA A 39 0.41 21.35 4.52
CA ALA A 39 1.76 21.88 4.41
C ALA A 39 1.82 23.41 4.56
N ALA A 40 0.80 24.13 4.06
CA ALA A 40 0.72 25.59 4.14
C ALA A 40 0.31 26.10 5.54
N GLU A 41 -0.52 25.35 6.26
CA GLU A 41 -1.00 25.70 7.61
C GLU A 41 -0.08 25.16 8.73
N GLY A 42 0.88 24.30 8.38
CA GLY A 42 1.75 23.60 9.32
C GLY A 42 3.24 23.74 8.99
N VAL A 43 3.99 22.70 9.35
CA VAL A 43 5.43 22.60 9.08
C VAL A 43 5.69 21.40 8.18
N ARG A 44 6.34 21.63 7.05
CA ARG A 44 6.75 20.59 6.11
C ARG A 44 8.24 20.30 6.23
N PHE A 45 8.59 19.04 6.45
CA PHE A 45 9.99 18.59 6.52
C PHE A 45 10.47 18.13 5.13
N ALA A 46 11.30 18.94 4.46
CA ALA A 46 11.85 18.59 3.15
C ALA A 46 12.94 17.49 3.16
N ARG A 47 13.35 17.03 4.36
CA ARG A 47 14.43 16.06 4.57
C ARG A 47 14.07 15.07 5.68
N ALA A 48 12.96 14.36 5.50
CA ALA A 48 12.53 13.26 6.36
C ALA A 48 12.87 11.92 5.69
N TYR A 49 13.55 11.03 6.41
CA TYR A 49 14.01 9.73 5.88
C TYR A 49 13.52 8.60 6.78
N THR A 50 13.00 7.54 6.17
CA THR A 50 12.73 6.28 6.89
C THR A 50 14.03 5.59 7.27
N GLN A 51 13.99 4.85 8.38
CA GLN A 51 15.09 4.02 8.86
C GLN A 51 15.32 2.79 7.96
N ASN A 52 14.29 2.34 7.23
CA ASN A 52 14.38 1.21 6.30
C ASN A 52 13.36 1.38 5.15
N PRO A 53 13.74 1.19 3.87
CA PRO A 53 12.84 1.38 2.74
C PRO A 53 11.83 0.21 2.52
N ILE A 54 11.56 -0.61 3.55
CA ILE A 54 10.62 -1.74 3.51
C ILE A 54 9.53 -1.51 4.58
N CYS A 55 8.28 -1.86 4.28
CA CYS A 55 7.08 -1.58 5.10
C CYS A 55 7.25 -1.94 6.58
N THR A 56 7.41 -3.23 6.91
CA THR A 56 7.51 -3.71 8.30
C THR A 56 8.60 -3.00 9.12
N PRO A 57 9.89 -3.02 8.73
CA PRO A 57 10.93 -2.41 9.55
C PRO A 57 10.77 -0.88 9.66
N SER A 58 10.26 -0.21 8.61
CA SER A 58 9.93 1.22 8.66
C SER A 58 8.86 1.52 9.72
N ARG A 59 7.76 0.76 9.69
CA ARG A 59 6.62 0.95 10.60
C ARG A 59 6.98 0.62 12.03
N VAL A 60 7.73 -0.47 12.27
CA VAL A 60 8.25 -0.80 13.61
C VAL A 60 9.17 0.32 14.12
N SER A 61 10.01 0.92 13.27
CA SER A 61 10.84 2.08 13.66
C SER A 61 10.00 3.31 14.04
N ILE A 62 8.97 3.65 13.26
CA ILE A 62 8.04 4.77 13.56
C ILE A 62 7.34 4.56 14.89
N LEU A 63 6.71 3.38 15.06
CA LEU A 63 5.89 3.07 16.22
C LEU A 63 6.71 3.00 17.52
N SER A 64 7.91 2.41 17.45
CA SER A 64 8.76 2.20 18.62
C SER A 64 9.73 3.35 18.91
N GLY A 65 9.97 4.23 17.93
CA GLY A 65 11.02 5.24 18.01
C GLY A 65 12.45 4.66 18.02
N GLN A 66 12.62 3.40 17.58
CA GLN A 66 13.91 2.71 17.58
C GLN A 66 14.43 2.46 16.15
N TYR A 67 15.75 2.49 15.98
CA TYR A 67 16.40 2.01 14.76
C TYR A 67 16.32 0.49 14.60
N CYS A 68 16.43 0.00 13.35
CA CYS A 68 16.41 -1.42 13.01
C CYS A 68 17.38 -2.30 13.80
N HIS A 69 18.55 -1.78 14.18
CA HIS A 69 19.53 -2.54 14.98
C HIS A 69 19.08 -2.80 16.42
N ASN A 70 18.10 -2.05 16.95
CA ASN A 70 17.55 -2.26 18.27
C ASN A 70 16.37 -3.23 18.26
N HIS A 71 15.45 -3.06 17.29
CA HIS A 71 14.24 -3.90 17.20
C HIS A 71 14.44 -5.18 16.37
N GLY A 72 15.51 -5.28 15.58
CA GLY A 72 15.93 -6.49 14.87
C GLY A 72 15.20 -6.79 13.56
N TYR A 73 14.29 -5.93 13.10
CA TYR A 73 13.62 -6.10 11.80
C TYR A 73 14.42 -5.39 10.71
N TYR A 74 14.80 -6.14 9.68
CA TYR A 74 15.51 -5.65 8.50
C TYR A 74 14.79 -5.94 7.18
N GLY A 75 13.86 -6.89 7.18
CA GLY A 75 12.97 -7.22 6.08
C GLY A 75 11.54 -7.44 6.59
N LEU A 76 10.67 -8.02 5.75
CA LEU A 76 9.28 -8.27 6.12
C LEU A 76 9.20 -9.21 7.33
N SER A 77 9.98 -10.29 7.33
CA SER A 77 10.13 -11.18 8.47
C SER A 77 11.24 -10.73 9.43
N GLY A 78 11.11 -11.08 10.71
CA GLY A 78 12.09 -10.71 11.72
C GLY A 78 11.98 -11.55 13.00
N PRO A 79 12.80 -11.23 14.02
CA PRO A 79 12.76 -11.95 15.29
C PRO A 79 11.42 -11.74 15.97
N ARG A 80 10.95 -12.72 16.74
CA ARG A 80 9.75 -12.56 17.57
C ARG A 80 9.85 -11.27 18.38
N PRO A 81 8.90 -10.33 18.29
CA PRO A 81 8.99 -9.06 18.99
C PRO A 81 9.19 -9.32 20.48
N ARG A 82 10.24 -8.73 21.05
CA ARG A 82 10.28 -8.47 22.51
C ARG A 82 9.22 -7.39 22.80
N SER A 83 8.90 -7.11 24.07
CA SER A 83 8.06 -5.94 24.38
C SER A 83 8.76 -4.67 23.90
N LEU A 84 8.44 -4.21 22.69
CA LEU A 84 8.97 -2.97 22.14
C LEU A 84 8.20 -1.81 22.79
N PRO A 85 8.86 -0.68 23.07
CA PRO A 85 8.13 0.54 23.37
C PRO A 85 7.24 0.88 22.17
N SER A 86 6.08 1.49 22.41
CA SER A 86 5.27 2.13 21.36
C SER A 86 4.84 3.50 21.81
N PHE A 87 4.73 4.47 20.90
CA PHE A 87 4.11 5.75 21.26
C PHE A 87 2.67 5.57 21.77
N PHE A 88 1.92 4.57 21.28
CA PHE A 88 0.60 4.24 21.81
C PHE A 88 0.64 3.87 23.30
N SER A 89 1.57 3.00 23.71
CA SER A 89 1.74 2.67 25.14
C SER A 89 2.03 3.92 25.99
N HIS A 90 2.82 4.85 25.46
CA HIS A 90 3.10 6.13 26.11
C HIS A 90 1.86 7.02 26.22
N PHE A 91 1.07 7.20 25.15
CA PHE A 91 -0.15 8.00 25.18
C PHE A 91 -1.23 7.37 26.09
N GLY A 92 -1.44 6.06 26.00
CA GLY A 92 -2.38 5.33 26.85
C GLY A 92 -2.05 5.45 28.33
N ALA A 93 -0.77 5.34 28.70
CA ALA A 93 -0.30 5.56 30.08
C ALA A 93 -0.51 7.00 30.59
N ASN A 94 -0.76 7.96 29.69
CA ASN A 94 -1.03 9.36 30.01
C ASN A 94 -2.51 9.76 29.79
N GLY A 95 -3.42 8.78 29.73
CA GLY A 95 -4.87 9.02 29.74
C GLY A 95 -5.50 9.30 28.38
N TYR A 96 -4.79 9.03 27.28
CA TYR A 96 -5.36 9.10 25.94
C TYR A 96 -6.08 7.81 25.55
N LYS A 97 -7.18 7.94 24.80
CA LYS A 97 -7.66 6.82 23.96
C LYS A 97 -6.69 6.62 22.81
N THR A 98 -6.49 5.37 22.40
CA THR A 98 -5.49 5.02 21.39
C THR A 98 -6.08 4.19 20.27
N ALA A 99 -5.77 4.51 19.01
CA ALA A 99 -6.26 3.73 17.87
C ALA A 99 -5.19 3.47 16.80
N GLY A 100 -5.13 2.24 16.30
CA GLY A 100 -4.40 1.87 15.09
C GLY A 100 -5.40 1.34 14.07
N ILE A 101 -5.50 2.04 12.93
CA ILE A 101 -6.56 1.80 11.93
C ILE A 101 -5.94 1.72 10.53
N GLY A 102 -6.34 0.74 9.73
CA GLY A 102 -5.88 0.53 8.35
C GLY A 102 -4.70 -0.44 8.26
N ASN A 103 -3.82 -0.31 7.25
CA ASN A 103 -2.68 -1.21 7.09
C ASN A 103 -1.56 -0.88 8.09
N LEU A 104 -1.54 -1.55 9.24
CA LEU A 104 -0.47 -1.35 10.22
C LEU A 104 0.82 -2.10 9.87
N HIS A 105 0.73 -3.15 9.03
CA HIS A 105 1.85 -3.95 8.51
C HIS A 105 2.88 -4.36 9.58
N THR A 106 2.42 -4.66 10.79
CA THR A 106 3.26 -5.07 11.91
C THR A 106 3.32 -6.60 12.06
N PRO A 107 4.34 -7.14 12.75
CA PRO A 107 4.48 -8.58 12.96
C PRO A 107 3.39 -9.15 13.87
N ASN A 108 2.86 -10.33 13.54
CA ASN A 108 1.68 -10.90 14.19
C ASN A 108 1.95 -11.98 15.24
N ASP A 109 3.10 -12.66 15.26
CA ASP A 109 3.43 -13.62 16.34
C ASP A 109 4.23 -12.94 17.47
N PRO A 110 3.80 -13.05 18.74
CA PRO A 110 2.66 -13.87 19.22
C PRO A 110 1.29 -13.21 19.20
N ARG A 111 1.24 -11.90 18.96
CA ARG A 111 0.10 -11.03 18.65
C ARG A 111 0.71 -9.73 18.11
N ASN A 112 -0.05 -8.88 17.41
CA ASN A 112 0.41 -7.52 17.15
C ASN A 112 0.77 -6.89 18.50
N TRP A 113 2.06 -6.66 18.73
CA TRP A 113 2.59 -6.19 20.03
C TRP A 113 2.05 -4.81 20.45
N LEU A 114 1.28 -4.17 19.57
CA LEU A 114 0.55 -2.93 19.78
C LEU A 114 -0.86 -3.12 20.33
N GLU A 115 -1.51 -4.25 20.05
CA GLU A 115 -2.95 -4.45 20.28
C GLU A 115 -3.32 -4.24 21.76
N ASP A 116 -2.49 -4.75 22.68
CA ASP A 116 -2.66 -4.56 24.12
C ASP A 116 -2.57 -3.08 24.58
N HIS A 117 -2.09 -2.18 23.70
CA HIS A 117 -1.95 -0.74 23.96
C HIS A 117 -2.97 0.12 23.23
N LEU A 118 -3.92 -0.50 22.51
CA LEU A 118 -4.89 0.19 21.66
C LEU A 118 -6.30 0.04 22.24
N THR A 119 -7.01 1.17 22.31
CA THR A 119 -8.47 1.18 22.56
C THR A 119 -9.22 0.61 21.36
N LEU A 120 -8.75 0.93 20.14
CA LEU A 120 -9.25 0.38 18.90
C LEU A 120 -8.09 -0.16 18.05
N PHE A 121 -8.17 -1.45 17.72
CA PHE A 121 -7.32 -2.09 16.73
C PHE A 121 -8.21 -2.50 15.56
N ALA A 122 -8.07 -1.83 14.41
CA ALA A 122 -8.90 -2.03 13.23
C ALA A 122 -8.02 -2.15 11.97
N ASP A 123 -7.51 -3.36 11.75
CA ASP A 123 -6.60 -3.66 10.64
C ASP A 123 -7.37 -4.12 9.39
N CYS A 124 -7.04 -3.54 8.24
CA CYS A 124 -7.61 -3.93 6.94
C CYS A 124 -6.65 -4.77 6.09
N PHE A 125 -5.38 -4.83 6.46
CA PHE A 125 -4.35 -5.47 5.66
C PHE A 125 -3.59 -6.40 6.58
N SER A 126 -3.77 -7.70 6.38
CA SER A 126 -3.16 -8.68 7.27
C SER A 126 -1.68 -8.39 7.46
N SER A 127 -1.27 -8.36 8.72
CA SER A 127 0.10 -8.46 9.20
C SER A 127 1.05 -9.22 8.26
N VAL A 128 2.35 -9.01 8.46
CA VAL A 128 3.47 -9.73 7.82
C VAL A 128 3.23 -11.22 7.54
N ASP A 129 2.47 -11.91 8.38
CA ASP A 129 2.18 -13.34 8.31
C ASP A 129 1.02 -13.73 7.34
N GLY A 130 0.48 -12.76 6.58
CA GLY A 130 -0.17 -13.00 5.29
C GLY A 130 -1.59 -13.58 5.28
N ARG A 131 -2.42 -13.34 6.30
CA ARG A 131 -3.80 -13.83 6.34
C ARG A 131 -4.84 -12.73 6.13
N ALA A 132 -4.94 -12.21 4.91
CA ALA A 132 -5.93 -11.17 4.55
C ALA A 132 -7.36 -11.55 4.97
N GLU A 133 -7.65 -12.86 4.95
CA GLU A 133 -8.92 -13.48 5.32
C GLU A 133 -9.34 -13.28 6.78
N GLU A 134 -8.44 -12.83 7.65
CA GLU A 134 -8.69 -12.65 9.10
C GLU A 134 -8.97 -11.18 9.49
N THR A 135 -9.00 -10.26 8.52
CA THR A 135 -9.24 -8.82 8.78
C THR A 135 -10.73 -8.48 8.86
N GLU A 136 -11.08 -7.45 9.63
CA GLU A 136 -12.47 -7.00 9.76
C GLU A 136 -13.03 -6.50 8.41
N TRP A 137 -12.21 -5.80 7.63
CA TRP A 137 -12.57 -5.30 6.31
C TRP A 137 -12.89 -6.44 5.34
N TYR A 138 -12.00 -7.44 5.23
CA TYR A 138 -12.22 -8.60 4.35
C TYR A 138 -13.53 -9.32 4.72
N ASP A 139 -13.78 -9.47 6.02
CA ASP A 139 -14.97 -10.10 6.54
C ASP A 139 -16.26 -9.34 6.15
N GLU A 140 -16.19 -8.02 6.08
CA GLU A 140 -17.28 -7.14 5.61
C GLU A 140 -17.51 -7.31 4.10
N ILE A 141 -16.46 -7.27 3.28
CA ILE A 141 -16.55 -7.48 1.82
C ILE A 141 -17.12 -8.86 1.50
N ARG A 142 -16.69 -9.90 2.23
CA ARG A 142 -17.20 -11.26 2.14
C ARG A 142 -18.69 -11.36 2.46
N LYS A 143 -19.14 -10.78 3.59
CA LYS A 143 -20.57 -10.81 3.99
C LYS A 143 -21.47 -10.11 2.98
N ARG A 144 -20.94 -9.12 2.25
CA ARG A 144 -21.65 -8.40 1.18
C ARG A 144 -21.61 -9.12 -0.17
N GLY A 145 -20.89 -10.23 -0.30
CA GLY A 145 -20.74 -10.96 -1.56
C GLY A 145 -19.93 -10.20 -2.61
N LEU A 146 -19.00 -9.34 -2.17
CA LEU A 146 -18.25 -8.43 -3.05
C LEU A 146 -16.79 -8.83 -3.24
N LEU A 147 -16.35 -10.00 -2.74
CA LEU A 147 -14.96 -10.45 -2.88
C LEU A 147 -14.48 -10.40 -4.32
N GLU A 148 -15.27 -10.86 -5.29
CA GLU A 148 -14.96 -10.81 -6.74
C GLU A 148 -14.64 -9.41 -7.28
N LYS A 149 -15.14 -8.36 -6.62
CA LYS A 149 -14.91 -6.95 -6.96
C LYS A 149 -13.79 -6.31 -6.16
N GLU A 150 -13.28 -7.03 -5.15
CA GLU A 150 -12.22 -6.57 -4.28
C GLU A 150 -10.93 -6.40 -5.07
N ASP A 151 -10.31 -5.26 -4.82
CA ASP A 151 -9.10 -4.81 -5.50
C ASP A 151 -7.83 -5.51 -4.99
N PHE A 152 -7.93 -6.33 -3.94
CA PHE A 152 -6.78 -6.94 -3.24
C PHE A 152 -6.57 -8.42 -3.59
N HIS A 153 -7.00 -8.86 -4.77
CA HIS A 153 -6.99 -10.25 -5.24
C HIS A 153 -5.59 -10.88 -5.48
N PHE A 154 -4.65 -10.71 -4.54
CA PHE A 154 -3.32 -11.32 -4.54
C PHE A 154 -3.37 -12.86 -4.54
N PHE A 155 -4.45 -13.50 -4.07
CA PHE A 155 -4.40 -14.94 -3.71
C PHE A 155 -5.47 -15.86 -4.29
N HIS A 156 -6.59 -15.38 -4.83
CA HIS A 156 -7.72 -16.29 -5.11
C HIS A 156 -7.83 -16.84 -6.54
N ASN A 157 -7.09 -16.31 -7.53
CA ASN A 157 -7.39 -16.66 -8.92
C ASN A 157 -6.20 -16.93 -9.86
N ASN A 158 -4.96 -17.07 -9.36
CA ASN A 158 -3.78 -17.26 -10.22
C ASN A 158 -3.68 -16.18 -11.34
N ARG A 159 -4.37 -15.05 -11.18
CA ARG A 159 -4.30 -13.92 -12.10
C ARG A 159 -2.95 -13.28 -11.85
N LYS A 160 -2.09 -13.35 -12.86
CA LYS A 160 -0.81 -12.65 -12.85
C LYS A 160 -1.06 -11.17 -12.54
N TYR A 161 -0.17 -10.58 -11.75
CA TYR A 161 -0.09 -9.15 -11.49
C TYR A 161 -0.45 -8.35 -12.75
N ALA A 162 -1.54 -7.60 -12.71
CA ALA A 162 -1.70 -6.50 -13.64
C ALA A 162 -0.85 -5.35 -13.08
N LEU A 163 0.29 -5.09 -13.71
CA LEU A 163 1.02 -3.84 -13.50
C LEU A 163 0.23 -2.64 -14.04
N GLU A 164 -0.77 -2.91 -14.88
CA GLU A 164 -1.72 -1.94 -15.38
C GLU A 164 -2.71 -1.61 -14.25
N GLY A 165 -2.76 -0.33 -13.88
CA GLY A 165 -3.83 0.17 -13.02
C GLY A 165 -5.15 0.19 -13.77
N MET A 166 -6.25 0.08 -13.03
CA MET A 166 -7.62 0.23 -13.56
C MET A 166 -8.52 0.75 -12.45
N PRO A 167 -9.65 1.39 -12.75
CA PRO A 167 -10.55 1.86 -11.70
C PRO A 167 -11.08 0.68 -10.86
N SER A 168 -11.15 0.90 -9.54
CA SER A 168 -11.77 -0.02 -8.60
C SER A 168 -13.22 -0.31 -8.98
N GLN A 169 -13.68 -1.54 -8.73
CA GLN A 169 -15.08 -1.94 -8.88
C GLN A 169 -15.88 -1.83 -7.57
N LEU A 170 -15.21 -1.52 -6.46
CA LEU A 170 -15.85 -1.24 -5.19
C LEU A 170 -16.29 0.23 -5.13
N PRO A 171 -17.45 0.53 -4.52
CA PRO A 171 -17.73 1.88 -4.05
C PRO A 171 -16.60 2.33 -3.11
N PHE A 172 -16.17 3.60 -3.20
CA PHE A 172 -15.10 4.12 -2.36
C PHE A 172 -15.25 3.80 -0.87
N GLU A 173 -16.46 3.91 -0.32
CA GLU A 173 -16.73 3.64 1.10
C GLU A 173 -16.38 2.20 1.53
N LEU A 174 -16.34 1.27 0.57
CA LEU A 174 -15.98 -0.13 0.78
C LEU A 174 -14.53 -0.44 0.35
N SER A 175 -13.82 0.50 -0.26
CA SER A 175 -12.35 0.38 -0.43
C SER A 175 -11.65 0.36 0.93
N GLU A 176 -10.41 -0.12 0.98
CA GLU A 176 -9.61 -0.10 2.21
C GLU A 176 -9.44 1.32 2.75
N GLU A 177 -9.25 2.31 1.87
CA GLU A 177 -9.10 3.71 2.24
C GLU A 177 -10.40 4.29 2.80
N GLY A 178 -11.53 4.04 2.13
CA GLY A 178 -12.84 4.51 2.57
C GLY A 178 -13.22 3.90 3.92
N TRP A 179 -13.02 2.59 4.06
CA TRP A 179 -13.24 1.88 5.32
C TRP A 179 -12.35 2.41 6.45
N THR A 180 -11.04 2.58 6.18
CA THR A 180 -10.07 3.11 7.14
C THR A 180 -10.47 4.52 7.61
N VAL A 181 -10.87 5.39 6.70
CA VAL A 181 -11.32 6.76 7.02
C VAL A 181 -12.63 6.73 7.82
N GLN A 182 -13.59 5.86 7.49
CA GLN A 182 -14.83 5.72 8.25
C GLN A 182 -14.59 5.22 9.67
N LYS A 183 -13.70 4.24 9.85
CA LYS A 183 -13.28 3.77 11.18
C LYS A 183 -12.60 4.87 11.98
N ALA A 184 -11.75 5.68 11.36
CA ALA A 184 -11.13 6.82 12.01
C ALA A 184 -12.15 7.87 12.47
N ILE A 185 -13.13 8.23 11.62
CA ILE A 185 -14.21 9.16 11.98
C ILE A 185 -15.05 8.59 13.14
N GLY A 186 -15.45 7.32 13.05
CA GLY A 186 -16.20 6.66 14.12
C GLY A 186 -15.45 6.66 15.46
N PHE A 187 -14.14 6.43 15.44
CA PHE A 187 -13.31 6.51 16.65
C PHE A 187 -13.27 7.92 17.25
N ILE A 188 -13.19 8.98 16.42
CA ILE A 188 -13.27 10.37 16.90
C ILE A 188 -14.61 10.62 17.61
N ASP A 189 -15.71 10.18 17.01
CA ASP A 189 -17.05 10.35 17.57
C ASP A 189 -17.21 9.58 18.90
N ASP A 190 -16.66 8.37 18.97
CA ASP A 190 -16.69 7.51 20.17
C ASP A 190 -15.83 8.03 21.31
N CYS A 191 -14.79 8.82 21.03
CA CYS A 191 -13.99 9.46 22.08
C CYS A 191 -14.79 10.49 22.88
N ARG A 192 -15.90 11.03 22.35
CA ARG A 192 -16.84 11.93 23.09
C ARG A 192 -16.14 13.09 23.83
N GLY A 193 -15.06 13.63 23.25
CA GLY A 193 -14.28 14.73 23.83
C GLY A 193 -13.16 14.30 24.78
N GLU A 194 -12.98 13.00 25.05
CA GLU A 194 -11.76 12.46 25.66
C GLU A 194 -10.56 12.64 24.71
N PRO A 195 -9.36 12.98 25.21
CA PRO A 195 -8.18 13.13 24.36
C PRO A 195 -7.79 11.80 23.73
N PHE A 196 -7.36 11.82 22.47
CA PHE A 196 -6.95 10.61 21.76
C PHE A 196 -5.66 10.77 20.94
N CYS A 197 -4.99 9.64 20.73
CA CYS A 197 -3.89 9.47 19.80
C CYS A 197 -4.24 8.35 18.83
N MET A 198 -4.25 8.64 17.53
CA MET A 198 -4.54 7.62 16.52
C MET A 198 -3.51 7.62 15.39
N GLN A 199 -3.30 6.44 14.81
CA GLN A 199 -2.68 6.28 13.51
C GLN A 199 -3.75 5.83 12.51
N VAL A 200 -3.86 6.59 11.41
CA VAL A 200 -4.65 6.28 10.23
C VAL A 200 -3.67 5.85 9.13
N SER A 201 -3.58 4.55 8.89
CA SER A 201 -2.60 3.97 7.98
C SER A 201 -3.26 3.51 6.69
N LEU A 202 -3.19 4.35 5.66
CA LEU A 202 -3.74 4.08 4.35
C LEU A 202 -2.80 3.17 3.55
N GLU A 203 -3.37 2.16 2.90
CA GLU A 203 -2.63 1.24 2.04
C GLU A 203 -2.18 1.92 0.74
N ARG A 204 -3.05 2.73 0.11
CA ARG A 204 -2.70 3.40 -1.15
C ARG A 204 -1.69 4.54 -0.94
N PRO A 205 -0.79 4.80 -1.91
CA PRO A 205 -0.74 4.26 -3.29
C PRO A 205 0.02 2.93 -3.46
N HIS A 206 0.24 2.12 -2.42
CA HIS A 206 0.82 0.79 -2.60
C HIS A 206 -0.03 -0.07 -3.55
N GLN A 207 0.66 -0.97 -4.25
CA GLN A 207 0.06 -1.88 -5.20
C GLN A 207 -0.95 -2.82 -4.52
N PRO A 208 -1.97 -3.30 -5.23
CA PRO A 208 -2.24 -3.07 -6.65
C PRO A 208 -2.93 -1.74 -6.97
N PHE A 209 -2.78 -1.23 -8.19
CA PHE A 209 -3.18 0.14 -8.56
C PHE A 209 -4.65 0.22 -8.98
N PHE A 210 -5.56 0.18 -8.00
CA PHE A 210 -7.00 0.26 -8.24
C PHE A 210 -7.65 1.46 -7.51
N PRO A 211 -7.43 2.70 -7.97
CA PRO A 211 -8.09 3.86 -7.35
C PRO A 211 -9.60 3.84 -7.65
N ASP A 212 -10.41 4.46 -6.79
CA ASP A 212 -11.81 4.76 -7.11
C ASP A 212 -11.90 5.56 -8.42
N VAL A 213 -12.96 5.31 -9.20
CA VAL A 213 -13.17 5.92 -10.52
C VAL A 213 -13.05 7.44 -10.51
N ARG A 214 -13.47 8.11 -9.43
CA ARG A 214 -13.38 9.58 -9.33
C ARG A 214 -11.95 10.09 -9.27
N PHE A 215 -11.01 9.28 -8.79
CA PHE A 215 -9.58 9.62 -8.76
C PHE A 215 -8.88 9.15 -10.03
N TRP A 216 -9.35 8.04 -10.62
CA TRP A 216 -8.90 7.58 -11.93
C TRP A 216 -9.13 8.65 -13.01
N GLU A 217 -10.34 9.21 -13.05
CA GLU A 217 -10.75 10.21 -14.05
C GLU A 217 -10.12 11.60 -13.85
N MET A 218 -9.41 11.84 -12.75
CA MET A 218 -8.73 13.12 -12.49
C MET A 218 -7.49 13.32 -13.38
N TYR A 219 -6.88 12.24 -13.84
CA TYR A 219 -5.61 12.28 -14.56
C TYR A 219 -5.83 11.91 -16.04
N PRO A 220 -5.20 12.65 -16.97
CA PRO A 220 -5.26 12.30 -18.38
C PRO A 220 -4.41 11.05 -18.66
N GLU A 221 -4.58 10.43 -19.84
CA GLU A 221 -3.75 9.29 -20.24
C GLU A 221 -2.28 9.67 -20.47
N ASP A 222 -2.02 10.93 -20.87
CA ASP A 222 -0.69 11.49 -21.12
C ASP A 222 -0.13 12.24 -19.90
N ILE A 223 0.37 11.47 -18.93
CA ILE A 223 1.07 12.01 -17.75
C ILE A 223 2.58 12.09 -18.04
N ASP A 224 3.21 13.21 -17.65
CA ASP A 224 4.65 13.32 -17.73
C ASP A 224 5.30 12.42 -16.68
N PRO A 225 6.23 11.53 -17.07
CA PRO A 225 6.90 10.68 -16.10
C PRO A 225 7.78 11.53 -15.17
N PRO A 226 8.01 11.09 -13.93
CA PRO A 226 8.87 11.82 -13.01
C PRO A 226 10.29 11.91 -13.59
N SER A 227 10.96 13.04 -13.36
CA SER A 227 12.34 13.27 -13.84
C SER A 227 13.34 12.18 -13.39
N THR A 228 13.02 11.45 -12.31
CA THR A 228 13.79 10.32 -11.80
C THR A 228 13.76 9.09 -12.71
N ILE A 229 12.83 9.00 -13.67
CA ILE A 229 12.72 7.84 -14.59
C ILE A 229 13.96 7.64 -15.45
N HIS A 230 14.77 8.69 -15.66
CA HIS A 230 16.01 8.64 -16.44
C HIS A 230 17.25 8.83 -15.59
N GLN A 231 17.13 8.82 -14.26
CA GLN A 231 18.27 9.02 -13.37
C GLN A 231 19.27 7.87 -13.51
N ASP A 232 20.56 8.20 -13.70
CA ASP A 232 21.64 7.23 -13.71
C ASP A 232 21.72 6.53 -12.33
N PRO A 233 21.54 5.20 -12.23
CA PRO A 233 21.61 4.50 -10.97
C PRO A 233 23.05 4.16 -10.55
N SER A 234 24.08 4.49 -11.35
CA SER A 234 25.47 4.03 -11.16
C SER A 234 26.05 4.26 -9.76
N HIS A 235 25.64 5.35 -9.12
CA HIS A 235 26.05 5.79 -7.78
C HIS A 235 25.17 5.22 -6.66
N ARG A 236 24.13 4.44 -6.98
CA ARG A 236 23.25 3.78 -6.01
C ARG A 236 23.86 2.45 -5.55
N PRO A 237 23.44 1.93 -4.38
CA PRO A 237 23.87 0.62 -3.91
C PRO A 237 23.59 -0.50 -4.93
N PRO A 238 24.37 -1.60 -4.93
CA PRO A 238 24.23 -2.68 -5.91
C PRO A 238 22.81 -3.24 -6.05
N HIS A 239 22.10 -3.45 -4.94
CA HIS A 239 20.72 -3.95 -4.96
C HIS A 239 19.76 -3.02 -5.72
N PHE A 240 19.89 -1.70 -5.52
CA PHE A 240 19.05 -0.72 -6.22
C PHE A 240 19.34 -0.73 -7.73
N ARG A 241 20.61 -0.86 -8.11
CA ARG A 241 21.02 -0.94 -9.52
C ARG A 241 20.43 -2.19 -10.20
N ILE A 242 20.49 -3.34 -9.54
CA ILE A 242 19.90 -4.59 -10.04
C ILE A 242 18.39 -4.42 -10.22
N THR A 243 17.69 -3.88 -9.22
CA THR A 243 16.25 -3.60 -9.32
C THR A 243 15.95 -2.65 -10.47
N TYR A 244 16.68 -1.54 -10.59
CA TYR A 244 16.54 -0.57 -11.68
C TYR A 244 16.76 -1.20 -13.06
N GLU A 245 17.81 -2.01 -13.22
CA GLU A 245 18.09 -2.74 -14.46
C GLU A 245 16.98 -3.74 -14.80
N ASN A 246 16.49 -4.49 -13.80
CA ASN A 246 15.36 -5.42 -13.98
C ASN A 246 14.11 -4.68 -14.47
N PHE A 247 13.73 -3.57 -13.83
CA PHE A 247 12.58 -2.74 -14.24
C PHE A 247 12.68 -2.24 -15.68
N ARG A 248 13.89 -2.00 -16.21
CA ARG A 248 14.09 -1.41 -17.55
C ARG A 248 14.35 -2.41 -18.66
N THR A 249 14.93 -3.56 -18.34
CA THR A 249 15.38 -4.54 -19.34
C THR A 249 14.46 -5.75 -19.45
N LYS A 250 13.66 -6.03 -18.43
CA LYS A 250 12.69 -7.12 -18.39
C LYS A 250 11.31 -6.55 -18.07
N TRP A 251 10.55 -6.24 -19.12
CA TRP A 251 9.11 -5.97 -18.99
C TRP A 251 8.28 -7.22 -18.68
N ASP A 252 8.92 -8.40 -18.77
CA ASP A 252 8.37 -9.66 -18.31
C ASP A 252 8.85 -9.87 -16.87
N TRP A 253 7.94 -9.90 -15.90
CA TRP A 253 8.24 -10.30 -14.53
C TRP A 253 8.06 -11.81 -14.37
N PRO A 254 9.13 -12.62 -14.49
CA PRO A 254 9.29 -13.76 -13.62
C PRO A 254 10.21 -13.31 -12.49
N ILE A 255 9.64 -13.06 -11.32
CA ILE A 255 10.41 -13.22 -10.09
C ILE A 255 10.72 -14.71 -10.03
N GLU A 256 11.88 -15.12 -10.56
CA GLU A 256 12.49 -16.39 -10.20
C GLU A 256 13.27 -16.14 -8.89
N PRO A 257 13.00 -16.88 -7.80
CA PRO A 257 13.74 -16.76 -6.55
C PRO A 257 15.15 -17.36 -6.76
N ASP A 258 16.15 -16.97 -5.98
CA ASP A 258 16.62 -17.85 -4.88
C ASP A 258 17.51 -17.12 -3.85
N ASP A 259 17.63 -15.78 -3.88
CA ASP A 259 18.57 -15.05 -3.02
C ASP A 259 18.06 -13.70 -2.45
N PHE A 260 16.74 -13.52 -2.40
CA PHE A 260 16.10 -12.46 -1.61
C PHE A 260 14.98 -13.04 -0.74
N ASP A 261 15.23 -13.22 0.55
CA ASP A 261 14.22 -13.59 1.57
C ASP A 261 13.28 -12.41 1.86
N GLY A 262 12.51 -12.03 0.84
CA GLY A 262 11.33 -11.16 0.89
C GLY A 262 10.17 -11.82 0.16
N HIS A 263 9.98 -13.12 0.43
CA HIS A 263 9.20 -14.08 -0.37
C HIS A 263 7.90 -13.54 -0.99
N ALA A 264 7.81 -13.64 -2.32
CA ALA A 264 6.57 -13.97 -3.04
C ALA A 264 6.79 -15.32 -3.73
N SER A 265 6.42 -16.41 -3.06
CA SER A 265 6.58 -17.79 -3.51
C SER A 265 5.61 -18.16 -4.63
N LEU A 266 6.08 -18.44 -5.86
CA LEU A 266 5.34 -19.22 -6.85
C LEU A 266 6.30 -20.14 -7.64
N GLY A 267 6.05 -21.45 -7.59
CA GLY A 267 6.95 -22.50 -8.10
C GLY A 267 7.02 -22.65 -9.63
N ARG A 268 8.15 -23.20 -10.10
CA ARG A 268 8.59 -23.33 -11.51
C ARG A 268 7.66 -24.09 -12.47
N GLN A 269 6.73 -24.92 -11.98
CA GLN A 269 5.94 -25.81 -12.85
C GLN A 269 4.83 -25.12 -13.66
N SER A 270 4.49 -23.87 -13.36
CA SER A 270 3.39 -23.15 -14.02
C SER A 270 3.78 -22.49 -15.36
N GLN A 271 5.06 -22.33 -15.66
CA GLN A 271 5.53 -21.47 -16.76
C GLN A 271 5.48 -22.12 -18.15
N ASP A 272 5.70 -23.43 -18.27
CA ASP A 272 5.67 -24.13 -19.57
C ASP A 272 4.26 -24.29 -20.15
N ALA A 273 3.24 -24.38 -19.28
CA ALA A 273 1.84 -24.42 -19.68
C ALA A 273 1.37 -23.07 -20.26
N LEU A 274 1.91 -21.95 -19.78
CA LEU A 274 1.59 -20.59 -20.24
C LEU A 274 2.15 -20.31 -21.64
N ARG A 275 3.37 -20.79 -21.96
CA ARG A 275 3.99 -20.58 -23.29
C ARG A 275 3.18 -21.22 -24.43
N ARG A 276 2.55 -22.37 -24.18
CA ARG A 276 1.70 -23.04 -25.18
C ARG A 276 0.39 -22.29 -25.43
N ARG A 277 -0.22 -21.73 -24.39
CA ARG A 277 -1.55 -21.06 -24.48
C ARG A 277 -1.51 -19.71 -25.21
N PHE A 278 -0.39 -18.98 -25.16
CA PHE A 278 -0.23 -17.70 -25.87
C PHE A 278 0.16 -17.85 -27.36
N ALA A 279 0.79 -18.97 -27.74
CA ALA A 279 1.06 -19.26 -29.14
C ALA A 279 -0.24 -19.47 -29.94
N ASP A 280 -1.23 -20.12 -29.34
CA ASP A 280 -2.52 -20.41 -29.97
C ASP A 280 -3.38 -19.14 -30.15
N GLN A 281 -3.29 -18.16 -29.24
CA GLN A 281 -4.08 -16.92 -29.33
C GLN A 281 -3.53 -15.89 -30.34
N ARG A 282 -2.22 -15.90 -30.65
CA ARG A 282 -1.65 -15.04 -31.71
C ARG A 282 -2.00 -15.54 -33.12
N MET A 283 -2.17 -16.85 -33.30
CA MET A 283 -2.54 -17.42 -34.60
C MET A 283 -4.00 -17.11 -34.98
N ALA A 284 -4.89 -16.94 -34.00
CA ALA A 284 -6.31 -16.65 -34.24
C ALA A 284 -6.63 -15.22 -34.70
N ARG A 285 -5.69 -14.26 -34.54
CA ARG A 285 -5.90 -12.84 -34.95
C ARG A 285 -5.37 -12.50 -36.35
N HIS A 286 -4.65 -13.41 -37.01
CA HIS A 286 -4.09 -13.17 -38.35
C HIS A 286 -4.85 -13.83 -39.51
N SER A 287 -6.04 -14.42 -39.30
CA SER A 287 -6.84 -15.02 -40.40
C SER A 287 -8.12 -14.26 -40.79
N ILE A 288 -8.35 -13.06 -40.27
CA ILE A 288 -9.50 -12.23 -40.63
C ILE A 288 -9.00 -10.89 -41.16
N ASP A 289 -8.49 -10.88 -42.39
CA ASP A 289 -8.58 -9.74 -43.31
C ASP A 289 -7.90 -10.10 -44.62
N HIS A 290 -8.67 -10.64 -45.57
CA HIS A 290 -8.47 -10.49 -47.02
C HIS A 290 -9.67 -11.13 -47.76
N ALA A 291 -10.73 -10.34 -47.97
CA ALA A 291 -11.72 -10.61 -49.00
C ALA A 291 -12.01 -9.29 -49.75
N PRO A 292 -11.82 -9.23 -51.09
CA PRO A 292 -12.00 -8.01 -51.86
C PRO A 292 -13.49 -7.69 -52.02
N ARG A 293 -13.88 -6.45 -51.69
CA ARG A 293 -15.25 -5.94 -51.92
C ARG A 293 -15.41 -5.56 -53.40
N SER A 294 -16.32 -6.22 -54.11
CA SER A 294 -16.84 -5.79 -55.40
C SER A 294 -17.97 -4.76 -55.20
N LEU A 295 -17.96 -3.70 -56.02
CA LEU A 295 -19.04 -2.70 -56.11
C LEU A 295 -20.12 -3.18 -57.09
N PRO A 296 -21.43 -3.05 -56.78
CA PRO A 296 -22.47 -3.24 -57.78
C PRO A 296 -22.67 -1.96 -58.60
N GLN A 297 -22.69 -2.11 -59.93
CA GLN A 297 -23.21 -1.14 -60.87
C GLN A 297 -24.74 -1.24 -60.96
N SER A 298 -25.38 -0.06 -61.09
CA SER A 298 -26.78 0.27 -61.43
C SER A 298 -27.90 -0.35 -60.60
#